data_AF-A0A175RUM4-F1
#
_entry.id   AF-A0A175RUM4-F1
#
_cell.length_a   1.000
_cell.length_b   1.000
_cell.length_c   1.000
_cell.angle_alpha   90.00
_cell.angle_beta   90.00
_cell.angle_gamma   90.00
#
_symmetry.space_group_name_H-M   'P 1'
#
loop_
_entity.id
_entity.type
_entity.pdbx_description
1 polymer ?
#
loop_
_entity_poly.entity_id
_entity_poly.type
_entity_poly.pdbx_seq_one_letter_code
_entity_poly.pdbx_strand_id
1 'polypeptide(L)' 'MKTVLILEGFHAYPNGQRRDFAAGDTPDLANTFADLIIGKGLAEEAGKSAGGSKANPDPDPAA' A
#
# COMPACT_ATOMS: atom_id res chain seq x y z
N MET A 1 10.14 -9.60 -0.18
CA MET A 1 8.95 -8.78 -0.39
C MET A 1 8.31 -8.55 0.96
N LYS A 2 7.76 -7.37 1.19
CA LYS A 2 7.19 -6.92 2.46
C LYS A 2 5.89 -6.17 2.15
N THR A 3 4.83 -6.54 2.85
CA THR A 3 3.54 -5.85 2.77
C THR A 3 3.52 -4.68 3.75
N VAL A 4 3.17 -3.49 3.25
CA VAL A 4 3.10 -2.28 4.07
C VAL A 4 1.75 -1.61 3.90
N LEU A 5 1.26 -0.95 4.95
CA LEU A 5 0.09 -0.07 4.90
C LEU A 5 0.58 1.34 4.61
N ILE A 6 0.10 1.93 3.52
CA ILE A 6 0.40 3.31 3.16
C ILE A 6 -0.40 4.24 4.08
N LEU A 7 0.27 5.14 4.78
CA LEU A 7 -0.38 6.08 5.70
C LEU A 7 -0.83 7.36 5.01
N GLU A 8 -0.01 7.85 4.07
CA GLU A 8 -0.25 9.08 3.33
C GLU A 8 -0.09 8.83 1.84
N GLY A 9 -0.91 9.46 1.01
CA GLY A 9 -0.83 9.29 -0.44
C GLY A 9 0.44 9.91 -1.03
N PHE A 10 1.21 9.14 -1.78
CA PHE A 10 2.44 9.63 -2.42
C PHE A 10 2.67 8.96 -3.78
N HIS A 11 3.60 9.52 -4.56
CA HIS A 11 4.08 8.91 -5.80
C HIS A 11 5.55 8.53 -5.65
N ALA A 12 5.94 7.38 -6.19
CA ALA A 12 7.32 6.91 -6.15
C ALA A 12 7.68 6.09 -7.39
N TYR A 13 8.96 5.71 -7.47
CA TYR A 13 9.53 4.99 -8.60
C TYR A 13 10.21 3.69 -8.14
N PRO A 14 9.48 2.74 -7.54
CA PRO A 14 10.08 1.54 -6.94
C PRO A 14 10.89 0.69 -7.93
N ASN A 15 10.51 0.69 -9.21
CA ASN A 15 11.20 -0.03 -10.29
C ASN A 15 11.59 0.90 -11.45
N GLY A 16 11.80 2.19 -11.17
CA GLY A 16 12.04 3.21 -12.21
C GLY A 16 10.78 3.66 -12.98
N GLN A 17 9.63 3.02 -12.73
CA GLN A 17 8.32 3.46 -13.23
C GLN A 17 7.54 4.18 -12.14
N ARG A 18 6.87 5.28 -12.51
CA ARG A 18 5.99 6.02 -11.61
C ARG A 18 4.85 5.12 -11.15
N ARG A 19 4.67 5.04 -9.84
CA ARG A 19 3.53 4.40 -9.19
C ARG A 19 2.97 5.34 -8.13
N ASP A 20 1.67 5.54 -8.18
CA ASP A 20 0.95 6.32 -7.20
C ASP A 20 0.41 5.36 -6.12
N PHE A 21 0.60 5.73 -4.86
CA PHE A 21 0.19 5.00 -3.67
C PHE A 21 -0.85 5.84 -2.94
N ALA A 22 -2.00 5.26 -2.64
CA ALA A 22 -3.06 5.92 -1.89
C ALA A 22 -2.93 5.60 -0.40
N ALA A 23 -3.30 6.53 0.47
CA ALA A 23 -3.45 6.24 1.90
C ALA A 23 -4.48 5.11 2.10
N GLY A 24 -4.15 4.15 2.95
CA GLY A 24 -4.92 2.93 3.18
C GLY A 24 -4.60 1.77 2.24
N ASP A 25 -3.77 1.98 1.20
CA ASP A 25 -3.35 0.90 0.31
C ASP A 25 -2.39 -0.06 1.02
N THR A 26 -2.45 -1.35 0.70
CA THR A 26 -1.56 -2.38 1.26
C THR A 26 -0.74 -3.10 0.19
N PRO A 27 0.19 -2.42 -0.50
CA PRO A 27 0.97 -3.02 -1.56
C PRO A 27 2.06 -3.96 -1.01
N ASP A 28 2.33 -5.01 -1.77
CA ASP A 28 3.53 -5.84 -1.58
C ASP A 28 4.70 -5.23 -2.33
N LEU A 29 5.76 -4.87 -1.60
CA LEU A 29 6.90 -4.11 -2.11
C LEU A 29 8.22 -4.83 -1.81
N ALA A 30 9.27 -4.50 -2.55
CA ALA A 30 10.61 -4.99 -2.25
C ALA A 30 11.05 -4.50 -0.86
N ASN A 31 11.72 -5.34 -0.06
CA ASN A 31 12.08 -5.02 1.33
C ASN A 31 12.80 -3.67 1.42
N THR A 32 13.77 -3.44 0.54
CA THR A 32 14.56 -2.20 0.49
C THR A 32 13.70 -0.96 0.31
N PHE A 33 12.67 -1.04 -0.53
CA PHE A 33 11.76 0.09 -0.77
C PHE A 33 10.76 0.24 0.39
N ALA A 34 10.23 -0.86 0.91
CA ALA A 34 9.34 -0.88 2.07
C ALA A 34 10.02 -0.23 3.30
N ASP A 35 11.24 -0.65 3.64
CA ASP A 35 11.99 -0.08 4.78
C ASP A 35 12.28 1.42 4.57
N LEU A 36 12.47 1.86 3.32
CA LEU A 36 12.68 3.28 3.01
C LEU A 36 11.43 4.13 3.24
N ILE A 37 10.26 3.66 2.81
CA ILE A 37 9.00 4.41 3.02
C ILE A 37 8.52 4.33 4.47
N ILE A 38 8.81 3.23 5.18
CA ILE A 38 8.58 3.11 6.63
C ILE A 38 9.48 4.09 7.39
N GLY A 39 10.77 4.12 7.08
CA GLY A 39 11.72 5.06 7.71
C GLY A 39 11.40 6.53 7.45
N LYS A 40 10.62 6.83 6.41
CA LYS A 40 10.10 8.17 6.10
C LYS A 40 8.77 8.49 6.79
N GLY A 41 8.15 7.52 7.45
CA GLY A 41 6.81 7.68 8.03
C GLY A 41 5.67 7.71 7.00
N LEU A 42 5.91 7.27 5.77
CA LEU A 42 4.90 7.22 4.70
C LEU A 42 4.09 5.91 4.74
N ALA A 43 4.60 4.88 5.39
CA ALA A 43 3.97 3.57 5.49
C ALA A 43 4.35 2.84 6.79
N GLU A 44 3.62 1.78 7.14
CA GLU A 44 3.91 0.89 8.27
C GLU A 44 3.87 -0.58 7.85
N GLU A 45 4.54 -1.48 8.59
CA GLU A 45 4.45 -2.92 8.30
C GLU A 45 3.04 -3.46 8.55
N ALA A 46 2.37 -3.91 7.49
CA ALA A 46 1.01 -4.45 7.56
C ALA A 46 0.93 -5.81 8.30
N GLY A 47 2.09 -6.42 8.62
CA GLY A 47 2.18 -7.71 9.30
C GLY A 47 1.86 -7.69 10.80
N LYS A 48 1.66 -6.53 11.43
CA LYS A 48 1.45 -6.47 12.90
C LYS A 48 0.05 -6.11 13.37
N SER A 49 -0.82 -5.53 12.53
CA SER A 49 -2.28 -5.47 12.72
C SER A 49 -2.90 -4.51 11.70
N ALA A 50 -3.72 -5.03 10.79
CA ALA A 50 -5.03 -4.46 10.45
C ALA A 50 -5.61 -5.27 9.30
N GLY A 51 -6.78 -5.87 9.54
CA GLY A 51 -7.52 -6.67 8.58
C GLY A 51 -7.84 -5.90 7.30
N GLY A 52 -7.98 -6.68 6.23
CA GLY A 52 -8.01 -6.18 4.87
C GLY A 52 -9.11 -5.18 4.56
N SER A 53 -8.85 -4.39 3.54
CA SER A 53 -9.90 -3.80 2.72
C SER A 53 -9.73 -4.34 1.32
N LYS A 54 -10.51 -5.39 1.08
CA LYS A 54 -10.92 -5.90 -0.21
C LYS A 54 -11.41 -4.72 -1.06
N ALA A 55 -10.57 -4.19 -1.95
CA ALA A 55 -11.02 -3.30 -3.01
C ALA A 55 -11.78 -4.13 -4.07
N ASN A 56 -13.01 -4.52 -3.76
CA ASN A 56 -14.01 -4.85 -4.78
C ASN A 56 -15.07 -3.74 -4.72
N PRO A 57 -15.18 -2.85 -5.71
CA PRO A 57 -16.42 -2.12 -5.88
C PRO A 57 -17.50 -3.13 -6.31
N ASP A 58 -18.45 -3.35 -5.40
CA ASP A 58 -19.85 -3.77 -5.56
C ASP A 58 -20.28 -4.48 -6.87
N PRO A 59 -20.81 -5.72 -6.84
CA PRO A 59 -21.69 -6.19 -7.90
C PRO A 59 -23.08 -5.59 -7.67
N ASP A 60 -23.44 -4.57 -8.43
CA ASP A 60 -24.80 -4.01 -8.49
C ASP A 60 -25.82 -5.14 -8.77
N PRO A 61 -26.75 -5.45 -7.84
CA PRO A 61 -27.88 -6.32 -8.11
C PRO A 61 -29.13 -5.44 -8.17
N ALA A 62 -29.33 -4.70 -9.27
CA ALA A 62 -30.64 -4.14 -9.59
C ALA A 62 -31.47 -5.13 -10.42
N ALA A 63 -32.63 -5.44 -9.86
CA ALA A 63 -33.64 -6.42 -10.24
C ALA A 63 -34.43 -6.09 -11.52
#